data_AF-A0A3D5N6C2-F1
#
_entry.id   AF-A0A3D5N6C2-F1
#
_cell.length_a   1.000
_cell.length_b   1.000
_cell.length_c   1.000
_cell.angle_alpha   90.00
_cell.angle_beta   90.00
_cell.angle_gamma   90.00
#
_symmetry.space_group_name_H-M   'P 1'
#
loop_
_entity.id
_entity.type
_entity.pdbx_description
1 polymer ?
#
loop_
_entity_poly.entity_id
_entity_poly.type
_entity_poly.pdbx_seq_one_letter_code
_entity_poly.pdbx_strand_id
1 'polypeptide(L)'
;AKRDTIVVYATTEPMEALLLGGKCAVMHEGRVTQFGPTTEVYHNPAYVETGLIFSDPPINLLKAEVRDGALYLASGHQVSLSGHLADLGNGNYTVGVRANHLSVEQENAQCVAMQGQVELAEITGSETFVHVHFNDVSWVIQEEGVHNPRLGEATTFYLDPNRLFAYDADDRLVAAPPSEIQNGKAA
;
A
#
# COMPACT_ATOMS: atom_id res chain seq x y z
N ALA A 1 6.21 40.16 -3.59
CA ALA A 1 5.85 40.35 -2.17
C ALA A 1 5.84 38.98 -1.51
N LYS A 2 6.64 38.76 -0.46
CA LYS A 2 6.62 37.53 0.32
C LYS A 2 5.31 37.56 1.13
N ARG A 3 4.39 36.63 0.86
CA ARG A 3 3.12 36.53 1.61
C ARG A 3 3.31 35.47 2.70
N ASP A 4 3.40 35.92 3.94
CA ASP A 4 3.34 35.04 5.11
C ASP A 4 1.86 34.77 5.42
N THR A 5 1.26 33.84 4.69
CA THR A 5 -0.14 33.45 4.85
C THR A 5 -0.22 31.97 5.19
N ILE A 6 -1.00 31.64 6.21
CA ILE A 6 -1.33 30.26 6.58
C ILE A 6 -2.58 29.87 5.80
N VAL A 7 -2.51 28.74 5.10
CA VAL A 7 -3.63 28.15 4.39
C VAL A 7 -3.96 26.82 5.05
N VAL A 8 -5.24 26.59 5.32
CA VAL A 8 -5.77 25.28 5.71
C VAL A 8 -6.71 24.85 4.60
N TYR A 9 -6.44 23.68 4.03
CA TYR A 9 -7.19 23.10 2.93
C TYR A 9 -7.67 21.70 3.32
N ALA A 10 -8.92 21.39 3.01
CA ALA A 10 -9.51 20.08 3.28
C ALA A 10 -9.91 19.44 1.95
N THR A 11 -9.55 18.18 1.78
CA THR A 11 -9.83 17.37 0.60
C THR A 11 -10.13 15.95 1.02
N THR A 12 -10.91 15.25 0.20
CA THR A 12 -11.14 13.81 0.31
C THR A 12 -10.17 13.00 -0.54
N GLU A 13 -9.32 13.65 -1.35
CA GLU A 13 -8.40 13.01 -2.28
C GLU A 13 -6.95 13.10 -1.77
N PRO A 14 -6.28 11.97 -1.44
CA PRO A 14 -4.90 11.96 -0.95
C PRO A 14 -3.91 12.61 -1.92
N MET A 15 -4.16 12.48 -3.23
CA MET A 15 -3.32 13.06 -4.29
C MET A 15 -3.26 14.59 -4.23
N GLU A 16 -4.36 15.27 -3.91
CA GLU A 16 -4.36 16.72 -3.75
C GLU A 16 -3.51 17.14 -2.54
N ALA A 17 -3.60 16.40 -1.43
CA ALA A 17 -2.77 16.66 -0.25
C ALA A 17 -1.27 16.46 -0.56
N LEU A 18 -0.93 15.39 -1.29
CA LEU A 18 0.44 15.13 -1.75
C LEU A 18 0.97 16.25 -2.66
N LEU A 19 0.15 16.74 -3.58
CA LEU A 19 0.49 17.83 -4.50
C LEU A 19 0.76 19.16 -3.76
N LEU A 20 -0.08 19.48 -2.76
CA LEU A 20 0.06 20.70 -1.96
C LEU A 20 1.25 20.62 -0.97
N GLY A 21 1.62 19.41 -0.56
CA GLY A 21 2.73 19.16 0.35
C GLY A 21 2.49 19.72 1.76
N GLY A 22 3.57 20.18 2.40
CA GLY A 22 3.49 20.74 3.76
C GLY A 22 3.21 19.68 4.83
N LYS A 23 2.21 19.93 5.67
CA LYS A 23 1.77 19.00 6.71
C LYS A 23 0.33 18.55 6.44
N CYS A 24 0.07 17.27 6.60
CA CYS A 24 -1.24 16.67 6.45
C CYS A 24 -1.75 16.17 7.80
N ALA A 25 -3.02 16.42 8.11
CA ALA A 25 -3.77 15.76 9.17
C ALA A 25 -4.78 14.81 8.50
N VAL A 26 -4.56 13.50 8.61
CA VAL A 26 -5.52 12.50 8.15
C VAL A 26 -6.57 12.32 9.23
N MET A 27 -7.84 12.33 8.85
CA MET A 27 -8.96 12.27 9.78
C MET A 27 -9.92 11.14 9.42
N HIS A 28 -10.41 10.43 10.44
CA HIS A 28 -11.48 9.43 10.34
C HIS A 28 -12.44 9.61 11.50
N GLU A 29 -13.76 9.58 11.23
CA GLU A 29 -14.80 9.70 12.25
C GLU A 29 -14.59 10.85 13.26
N GLY A 30 -14.14 12.01 12.76
CA GLY A 30 -13.88 13.20 13.58
C GLY A 30 -12.61 13.15 14.43
N ARG A 31 -11.75 12.14 14.27
CA ARG A 31 -10.47 11.97 14.97
C ARG A 31 -9.31 12.09 13.99
N VAL A 32 -8.21 12.73 14.42
CA VAL A 32 -6.95 12.71 13.67
C VAL A 32 -6.30 11.34 13.86
N THR A 33 -6.07 10.64 12.76
CA THR A 33 -5.42 9.32 12.75
C THR A 33 -3.89 9.49 12.70
N GLN A 34 -3.42 10.46 11.91
CA GLN A 34 -2.02 10.85 11.83
C GLN A 34 -1.88 12.33 11.45
N PHE A 35 -0.85 12.99 11.98
CA PHE A 35 -0.46 14.34 11.59
C PHE A 35 1.05 14.43 11.42
N GLY A 36 1.53 14.98 10.30
CA GLY A 36 2.95 15.10 10.04
C GLY A 36 3.26 15.69 8.66
N PRO A 37 4.54 15.71 8.25
CA PRO A 37 4.91 15.98 6.86
C PRO A 37 4.11 15.09 5.91
N THR A 38 3.53 15.66 4.86
CA THR A 38 2.59 14.92 4.00
C THR A 38 3.24 13.69 3.35
N THR A 39 4.51 13.79 2.98
CA THR A 39 5.29 12.65 2.46
C THR A 39 5.53 11.56 3.50
N GLU A 40 5.75 11.93 4.76
CA GLU A 40 5.91 10.96 5.85
C GLU A 40 4.61 10.21 6.13
N VAL A 41 3.47 10.91 6.11
CA VAL A 41 2.14 10.28 6.23
C VAL A 41 1.91 9.25 5.12
N TYR A 42 2.34 9.54 3.90
CA TYR A 42 2.23 8.60 2.78
C TYR A 42 3.22 7.44 2.87
N HIS A 43 4.50 7.69 3.15
CA HIS A 43 5.51 6.62 3.19
C HIS A 43 5.46 5.78 4.47
N ASN A 44 4.96 6.34 5.57
CA ASN A 44 4.87 5.70 6.88
C ASN A 44 3.49 6.01 7.51
N PRO A 45 2.41 5.43 6.96
CA PRO A 45 1.09 5.53 7.57
C PRO A 45 1.13 4.84 8.94
N ALA A 46 1.05 5.61 10.02
CA ALA A 46 1.30 5.14 11.38
C ALA A 46 0.30 4.07 11.86
N TYR A 47 -0.87 4.02 11.23
CA TYR A 47 -1.94 3.06 11.50
C TYR A 47 -2.52 2.52 10.20
N VAL A 48 -3.09 1.31 10.25
CA VAL A 48 -3.83 0.70 9.13
C VAL A 48 -4.89 1.67 8.57
N GLU A 49 -5.65 2.32 9.45
CA GLU A 49 -6.67 3.30 9.10
C GLU A 49 -6.11 4.48 8.29
N THR A 50 -4.91 4.97 8.66
CA THR A 50 -4.25 6.02 7.88
C THR A 50 -3.85 5.53 6.51
N GLY A 51 -3.35 4.30 6.38
CA GLY A 51 -2.99 3.71 5.09
C GLY A 51 -4.21 3.50 4.18
N LEU A 52 -5.36 3.13 4.75
CA LEU A 52 -6.63 2.97 4.02
C LEU A 52 -7.17 4.30 3.48
N ILE A 53 -7.00 5.39 4.23
CA ILE A 53 -7.54 6.71 3.86
C ILE A 53 -6.55 7.50 2.99
N PHE A 54 -5.26 7.42 3.29
CA PHE A 54 -4.21 8.20 2.62
C PHE A 54 -3.52 7.40 1.51
N SER A 55 -4.36 6.79 0.68
CA SER A 55 -4.01 6.03 -0.53
C SER A 55 -5.21 6.03 -1.47
N ASP A 56 -4.97 6.11 -2.77
CA ASP A 56 -6.00 5.92 -3.78
C ASP A 56 -5.43 5.08 -4.93
N PRO A 57 -5.89 3.83 -5.14
CA PRO A 57 -6.84 3.08 -4.32
C PRO A 57 -6.36 2.89 -2.88
N PRO A 58 -7.26 2.57 -1.92
CA PRO A 58 -6.88 2.19 -0.57
C PRO A 58 -5.83 1.06 -0.55
N ILE A 59 -4.98 1.01 0.47
CA ILE A 59 -4.02 -0.09 0.60
C ILE A 59 -4.74 -1.44 0.70
N ASN A 60 -4.21 -2.43 0.01
CA ASN A 60 -4.62 -3.81 0.15
C ASN A 60 -4.11 -4.36 1.48
N LEU A 61 -4.95 -5.07 2.23
CA LEU A 61 -4.61 -5.63 3.53
C LEU A 61 -4.79 -7.14 3.55
N LEU A 62 -3.94 -7.82 4.32
CA LEU A 62 -4.06 -9.25 4.57
C LEU A 62 -3.51 -9.58 5.95
N LYS A 63 -4.11 -10.55 6.63
CA LYS A 63 -3.59 -11.04 7.91
C LYS A 63 -2.34 -11.89 7.67
N ALA A 64 -1.40 -11.83 8.61
CA ALA A 64 -0.17 -12.61 8.56
C ALA A 64 0.29 -13.00 9.96
N GLU A 65 1.12 -14.02 10.04
CA GLU A 65 1.76 -14.48 11.28
C GLU A 65 3.25 -14.68 11.03
N VAL A 66 4.08 -14.11 11.90
CA VAL A 66 5.50 -14.47 11.95
C VAL A 66 5.67 -15.64 12.91
N ARG A 67 6.22 -16.74 12.38
CA ARG A 67 6.64 -17.91 13.16
C ARG A 67 7.79 -18.60 12.44
N ASP A 68 8.63 -19.30 13.20
CA ASP A 68 9.75 -20.08 12.65
C ASP A 68 10.68 -19.28 11.70
N GLY A 69 10.82 -17.96 11.93
CA GLY A 69 11.66 -17.07 11.13
C GLY A 69 11.10 -16.70 9.74
N ALA A 70 9.81 -16.92 9.50
CA ALA A 70 9.14 -16.56 8.26
C ALA A 70 7.79 -15.88 8.51
N LEU A 71 7.37 -15.06 7.54
CA LEU A 71 6.06 -14.42 7.53
C LEU A 71 5.09 -15.28 6.72
N TYR A 72 4.08 -15.83 7.38
CA TYR A 72 3.03 -16.63 6.76
C TYR A 72 1.83 -15.73 6.50
N LEU A 73 1.49 -15.53 5.24
CA LEU A 73 0.31 -14.77 4.84
C LEU A 73 -0.93 -15.66 4.97
N ALA A 74 -2.06 -15.07 5.36
CA ALA A 74 -3.35 -15.79 5.43
C ALA A 74 -3.80 -16.34 4.06
N SER A 75 -3.20 -15.86 2.97
CA SER A 75 -3.35 -16.42 1.62
C SER A 75 -2.67 -17.77 1.41
N GLY A 76 -1.96 -18.30 2.40
CA GLY A 76 -1.19 -19.55 2.35
C GLY A 76 0.24 -19.39 1.83
N HIS A 77 0.64 -18.18 1.40
CA HIS A 77 1.98 -17.91 0.90
C HIS A 77 2.95 -17.61 2.04
N GLN A 78 4.22 -17.97 1.84
CA GLN A 78 5.31 -17.69 2.77
C GLN A 78 6.22 -16.61 2.19
N VAL A 79 6.54 -15.61 3.01
CA VAL A 79 7.46 -14.52 2.71
C VAL A 79 8.68 -14.64 3.63
N SER A 80 9.87 -14.48 3.06
CA SER A 80 11.11 -14.44 3.85
C SER A 80 11.21 -13.12 4.61
N LEU A 81 11.65 -13.17 5.87
CA LEU A 81 11.96 -11.97 6.64
C LEU A 81 13.30 -11.40 6.17
N SER A 82 13.24 -10.39 5.32
CA SER A 82 14.42 -9.70 4.78
C SER A 82 14.19 -8.19 4.70
N GLY A 83 15.28 -7.42 4.55
CA GLY A 83 15.18 -5.97 4.43
C GLY A 83 14.57 -5.34 5.68
N HIS A 84 13.58 -4.46 5.50
CA HIS A 84 12.87 -3.79 6.60
C HIS A 84 11.96 -4.74 7.41
N LEU A 85 11.69 -5.95 6.92
CA LEU A 85 10.90 -6.96 7.63
C LEU A 85 11.77 -7.88 8.51
N ALA A 86 13.09 -7.77 8.45
CA ALA A 86 14.01 -8.72 9.11
C ALA A 86 13.87 -8.78 10.64
N ASP A 87 13.48 -7.66 11.26
CA ASP A 87 13.39 -7.53 12.72
C ASP A 87 11.98 -7.82 13.27
N LEU A 88 11.05 -8.29 12.43
CA LEU A 88 9.72 -8.68 12.90
C LEU A 88 9.83 -9.89 13.83
N GLY A 89 9.38 -9.71 15.08
CA GLY A 89 9.29 -10.79 16.06
C GLY A 89 8.13 -11.75 15.77
N ASN A 90 8.12 -12.91 16.43
CA ASN A 90 6.98 -13.83 16.35
C ASN A 90 5.68 -13.16 16.82
N GLY A 91 4.58 -13.39 16.09
CA GLY A 91 3.29 -12.83 16.43
C GLY A 91 2.37 -12.62 15.23
N ASN A 92 1.19 -12.06 15.51
CA ASN A 92 0.18 -11.73 14.51
C ASN A 92 0.38 -10.30 13.99
N TYR A 93 0.24 -10.15 12.68
CA TYR A 93 0.38 -8.88 11.98
C TYR A 93 -0.75 -8.70 10.97
N THR A 94 -1.01 -7.45 10.60
CA THR A 94 -1.68 -7.13 9.34
C THR A 94 -0.59 -6.66 8.37
N VAL A 95 -0.50 -7.24 7.17
CA VAL A 95 0.35 -6.71 6.11
C VAL A 95 -0.45 -5.80 5.20
N GLY A 96 0.19 -4.75 4.69
CA GLY A 96 -0.38 -3.85 3.71
C GLY A 96 0.47 -3.76 2.44
N VAL A 97 -0.16 -3.54 1.29
CA VAL A 97 0.53 -3.25 0.01
C VAL A 97 -0.31 -2.27 -0.80
N ARG A 98 0.32 -1.29 -1.45
CA ARG A 98 -0.40 -0.36 -2.34
C ARG A 98 -0.80 -1.06 -3.64
N ALA A 99 -1.88 -0.59 -4.28
CA ALA A 99 -2.32 -1.17 -5.54
C ALA A 99 -1.24 -1.09 -6.64
N ASN A 100 -0.53 0.04 -6.72
CA ASN A 100 0.60 0.26 -7.64
C ASN A 100 1.91 -0.42 -7.22
N HIS A 101 1.92 -1.14 -6.10
CA HIS A 101 3.06 -1.94 -5.66
C HIS A 101 2.93 -3.42 -6.05
N LEU A 102 1.74 -3.85 -6.50
CA LEU A 102 1.49 -5.14 -7.10
C LEU A 102 1.75 -5.05 -8.62
N SER A 103 2.07 -6.18 -9.24
CA SER A 103 2.26 -6.25 -10.70
C SER A 103 1.67 -7.53 -11.27
N VAL A 104 1.21 -7.52 -12.52
CA VAL A 104 0.87 -8.73 -13.28
C VAL A 104 2.09 -9.42 -13.92
N GLU A 105 3.26 -8.81 -13.82
CA GLU A 105 4.54 -9.37 -14.26
C GLU A 105 5.50 -9.62 -13.10
N GLN A 106 6.39 -10.60 -13.26
CA GLN A 106 7.41 -10.86 -12.25
C GLN A 106 8.56 -9.86 -12.41
N GLU A 107 8.53 -8.77 -11.64
CA GLU A 107 9.58 -7.73 -11.68
C GLU A 107 10.95 -8.24 -11.19
N ASN A 108 10.98 -9.15 -10.21
CA ASN A 108 12.21 -9.73 -9.68
C ASN A 108 12.03 -11.14 -9.07
N ALA A 109 13.16 -11.78 -8.73
CA ALA A 109 13.17 -13.16 -8.23
C ALA A 109 12.59 -13.34 -6.82
N GLN A 110 12.43 -12.25 -6.05
CA GLN A 110 11.87 -12.29 -4.69
C GLN A 110 10.34 -12.15 -4.69
N CYS A 111 9.75 -11.74 -5.82
CA CYS A 111 8.32 -11.64 -5.98
C CYS A 111 7.61 -12.97 -5.69
N VAL A 112 6.55 -12.91 -4.89
CA VAL A 112 5.66 -14.03 -4.60
C VAL A 112 4.52 -14.01 -5.60
N ALA A 113 4.43 -15.05 -6.42
CA ALA A 113 3.30 -15.25 -7.33
C ALA A 113 2.04 -15.64 -6.54
N MET A 114 0.95 -14.93 -6.79
CA MET A 114 -0.38 -15.21 -6.25
C MET A 114 -1.36 -15.44 -7.39
N GLN A 115 -2.29 -16.36 -7.18
CA GLN A 115 -3.31 -16.71 -8.15
C GLN A 115 -4.67 -16.23 -7.66
N GLY A 116 -5.41 -15.56 -8.54
CA GLY A 116 -6.75 -15.05 -8.26
C GLY A 116 -7.63 -15.05 -9.51
N GLN A 117 -8.83 -14.51 -9.35
CA GLN A 117 -9.79 -14.30 -10.42
C GLN A 117 -10.13 -12.81 -10.51
N VAL A 118 -10.25 -12.30 -11.72
CA VAL A 118 -10.64 -10.90 -11.95
C VAL A 118 -12.12 -10.73 -11.62
N GLU A 119 -12.44 -9.85 -10.68
CA GLU A 119 -13.83 -9.48 -10.30
C GLU A 119 -14.33 -8.27 -11.08
N LEU A 120 -13.44 -7.33 -11.40
CA LEU A 120 -13.75 -6.10 -12.10
C LEU A 120 -12.45 -5.50 -12.64
N ALA A 121 -12.53 -4.83 -13.78
CA ALA A 121 -11.45 -3.97 -14.25
C ALA A 121 -12.02 -2.61 -14.65
N GLU A 122 -11.42 -1.56 -14.11
CA GLU A 122 -11.81 -0.18 -14.36
C GLU A 122 -10.66 0.53 -15.08
N ILE A 123 -10.95 1.21 -16.17
CA ILE A 123 -9.95 2.00 -16.91
C ILE A 123 -10.17 3.47 -16.57
N THR A 124 -9.14 4.10 -16.03
CA THR A 124 -9.15 5.53 -15.69
C THR A 124 -7.94 6.20 -16.32
N GLY A 125 -8.17 6.99 -17.38
CA GLY A 125 -7.11 7.66 -18.10
C GLY A 125 -6.14 6.69 -18.77
N SER A 126 -4.90 6.65 -18.28
CA SER A 126 -3.82 5.78 -18.77
C SER A 126 -3.52 4.60 -17.85
N GLU A 127 -4.41 4.29 -16.91
CA GLU A 127 -4.24 3.23 -15.93
C GLU A 127 -5.43 2.28 -15.93
N THR A 128 -5.19 1.04 -15.50
CA THR A 128 -6.21 0.01 -15.29
C THR A 128 -6.16 -0.47 -13.86
N PHE A 129 -7.29 -0.36 -13.16
CA PHE A 129 -7.48 -0.89 -11.81
C PHE A 129 -8.15 -2.26 -11.91
N VAL A 130 -7.42 -3.31 -11.56
CA VAL A 130 -7.88 -4.69 -11.63
C VAL A 130 -8.23 -5.16 -10.23
N HIS A 131 -9.51 -5.38 -9.98
CA HIS A 131 -9.99 -6.02 -8.76
C HIS A 131 -9.82 -7.53 -8.91
N VAL A 132 -9.04 -8.13 -8.02
CA VAL A 132 -8.76 -9.56 -8.00
C VAL A 132 -9.25 -10.17 -6.70
N HIS A 133 -9.94 -11.30 -6.80
CA HIS A 133 -10.33 -12.11 -5.67
C HIS A 133 -9.51 -13.39 -5.61
N PHE A 134 -8.95 -13.69 -4.46
CA PHE A 134 -8.18 -14.89 -4.20
C PHE A 134 -8.40 -15.35 -2.76
N ASN A 135 -8.62 -16.65 -2.58
CA ASN A 135 -9.09 -17.22 -1.32
C ASN A 135 -10.39 -16.53 -0.86
N ASP A 136 -10.35 -15.72 0.21
CA ASP A 136 -11.47 -14.94 0.77
C ASP A 136 -11.15 -13.43 0.82
N VAL A 137 -10.29 -12.95 -0.10
CA VAL A 137 -9.72 -11.60 -0.09
C VAL A 137 -9.86 -10.98 -1.46
N SER A 138 -10.37 -9.74 -1.52
CA SER A 138 -10.39 -8.91 -2.72
C SER A 138 -9.33 -7.81 -2.59
N TRP A 139 -8.43 -7.73 -3.56
CA TRP A 139 -7.41 -6.69 -3.68
C TRP A 139 -7.55 -5.93 -5.00
N VAL A 140 -6.98 -4.73 -5.05
CA VAL A 140 -6.89 -3.90 -6.25
C VAL A 140 -5.44 -3.85 -6.71
N ILE A 141 -5.20 -4.10 -7.99
CA ILE A 141 -3.90 -3.91 -8.65
C ILE A 141 -4.04 -2.68 -9.55
N GLN A 142 -3.08 -1.77 -9.52
CA GLN A 142 -3.03 -0.62 -10.41
C GLN A 142 -1.93 -0.84 -11.44
N GLU A 143 -2.34 -1.03 -12.69
CA GLU A 143 -1.45 -1.26 -13.83
C GLU A 143 -1.37 -0.02 -14.71
N GLU A 144 -0.16 0.33 -15.14
CA GLU A 144 0.01 1.33 -16.20
C GLU A 144 -0.47 0.77 -17.54
N GLY A 145 -1.19 1.59 -18.29
CA GLY A 145 -1.75 1.24 -19.60
C GLY A 145 -3.24 0.91 -19.56
N VAL A 146 -3.79 0.75 -20.76
CA VAL A 146 -5.19 0.38 -20.97
C VAL A 146 -5.26 -1.12 -21.26
N HIS A 147 -5.57 -1.89 -20.23
CA HIS A 147 -5.73 -3.33 -20.28
C HIS A 147 -7.21 -3.70 -20.16
N ASN A 148 -7.61 -4.84 -20.73
CA ASN A 148 -9.02 -5.26 -20.70
C ASN A 148 -9.15 -6.74 -20.28
N PRO A 149 -8.73 -7.08 -19.04
CA PRO A 149 -8.88 -8.43 -18.52
C PRO A 149 -10.37 -8.76 -18.38
N ARG A 150 -10.73 -10.04 -18.54
CA ARG A 150 -12.14 -10.45 -18.54
C ARG A 150 -12.61 -10.79 -17.13
N LEU A 151 -13.87 -10.46 -16.84
CA LEU A 151 -14.53 -10.92 -15.63
C LEU A 151 -14.44 -12.45 -15.49
N GLY A 152 -14.01 -12.93 -14.32
CA GLY A 152 -13.84 -14.35 -14.01
C GLY A 152 -12.59 -14.99 -14.62
N GLU A 153 -11.76 -14.22 -15.33
CA GLU A 153 -10.48 -14.71 -15.85
C GLU A 153 -9.52 -15.02 -14.70
N ALA A 154 -8.85 -16.17 -14.77
CA ALA A 154 -7.77 -16.50 -13.85
C ALA A 154 -6.57 -15.60 -14.15
N THR A 155 -6.02 -14.98 -13.12
CA THR A 155 -4.87 -14.09 -13.24
C THR A 155 -3.78 -14.47 -12.24
N THR A 156 -2.53 -14.25 -12.63
CA THR A 156 -1.38 -14.32 -11.72
C THR A 156 -0.87 -12.90 -11.51
N PHE A 157 -0.66 -12.54 -10.26
CA PHE A 157 -0.09 -11.26 -9.88
C PHE A 157 1.00 -11.48 -8.83
N TYR A 158 1.87 -10.51 -8.69
CA TYR A 158 3.12 -10.64 -7.96
C TYR A 158 3.17 -9.61 -6.84
N LEU A 159 3.56 -10.08 -5.66
CA LEU A 159 3.85 -9.26 -4.49
C LEU A 159 5.35 -9.25 -4.25
N ASP A 160 5.95 -8.06 -4.24
CA ASP A 160 7.32 -7.88 -3.75
C ASP A 160 7.31 -7.67 -2.22
N PRO A 161 7.95 -8.55 -1.43
CA PRO A 161 8.10 -8.36 0.01
C PRO A 161 8.72 -7.02 0.42
N ASN A 162 9.57 -6.42 -0.41
CA ASN A 162 10.20 -5.12 -0.15
C ASN A 162 9.20 -3.97 -0.20
N ARG A 163 8.00 -4.18 -0.76
CA ARG A 163 6.92 -3.19 -0.87
C ARG A 163 5.82 -3.37 0.19
N LEU A 164 5.99 -4.31 1.12
CA LEU A 164 5.05 -4.58 2.21
C LEU A 164 5.18 -3.60 3.37
N PHE A 165 4.03 -3.16 3.87
CA PHE A 165 3.89 -2.60 5.21
C PHE A 165 3.55 -3.74 6.18
N ALA A 166 4.03 -3.66 7.41
CA ALA A 166 3.62 -4.54 8.51
C ALA A 166 3.07 -3.71 9.66
N TYR A 167 1.90 -4.09 10.13
CA TYR A 167 1.21 -3.50 11.27
C TYR A 167 1.04 -4.55 12.36
N ASP A 168 1.25 -4.16 13.62
CA ASP A 168 1.06 -5.03 14.78
C ASP A 168 -0.42 -5.33 15.08
N ALA A 169 -0.68 -6.01 16.20
CA ALA A 169 -2.03 -6.37 16.63
C ALA A 169 -2.90 -5.17 17.05
N ASP A 170 -2.29 -4.00 17.32
CA ASP A 170 -2.97 -2.73 17.60
C ASP A 170 -3.09 -1.87 16.33
N ASP A 171 -2.89 -2.49 15.16
CA ASP A 171 -2.89 -1.86 13.83
C ASP A 171 -1.87 -0.74 13.67
N ARG A 172 -0.78 -0.74 14.46
CA ARG A 172 0.30 0.24 14.38
C ARG A 172 1.40 -0.22 13.44
N LEU A 173 1.90 0.69 12.63
CA LEU A 173 3.01 0.42 11.73
C LEU A 173 4.28 0.05 12.52
N VAL A 174 4.85 -1.12 12.20
CA VAL A 174 6.11 -1.62 12.77
C VAL A 174 7.21 -1.79 11.74
N ALA A 175 6.84 -1.93 10.46
CA ALA A 175 7.78 -1.94 9.35
C ALA A 175 7.14 -1.34 8.10
N ALA A 176 7.86 -0.47 7.40
CA ALA A 176 7.43 0.12 6.13
C ALA A 176 8.50 -0.07 5.06
N PRO A 177 8.09 -0.14 3.78
CA PRO A 177 9.02 -0.15 2.66
C PRO A 177 10.03 1.00 2.78
N PRO A 178 11.30 0.78 2.42
CA PRO A 178 12.26 1.87 2.37
C PRO A 178 11.72 2.96 1.43
N SER A 179 11.64 4.19 1.93
CA SER A 179 11.22 5.31 1.09
C SER A 179 12.26 5.51 -0.02
N GLU A 180 11.86 5.34 -1.27
CA GLU A 180 12.62 5.79 -2.42
C GLU A 180 12.58 7.33 -2.48
N ILE A 181 13.24 7.99 -1.53
CA ILE A 181 13.57 9.40 -1.72
C ILE A 181 14.71 9.38 -2.75
N GLN A 182 14.34 9.40 -4.04
CA GLN A 182 15.25 9.98 -5.02
C GLN A 182 15.55 11.38 -4.50
N ASN A 183 16.78 11.58 -4.02
CA ASN A 183 17.32 12.90 -3.74
C ASN A 183 17.25 13.70 -5.04
N GLY A 184 16.11 14.35 -5.27
CA GLY A 184 15.95 15.37 -6.27
C GLY A 184 16.95 16.47 -5.91
N LYS A 185 18.07 16.51 -6.64
CA LYS A 185 18.83 17.73 -6.77
C LYS A 185 17.82 18.82 -7.13
N ALA A 186 17.63 19.77 -6.24
CA ALA A 186 17.14 21.07 -6.64
C ALA A 186 18.09 21.60 -7.72
N ALA A 187 17.58 21.70 -8.95
CA ALA A 187 18.13 22.58 -9.96
C ALA A 187 17.40 23.92 -9.87
#